data_AF-A0A8K1WZ72-F1
#
_entry.id   AF-A0A8K1WZ72-F1
#
_cell.length_a   1.000
_cell.length_b   1.000
_cell.length_c   1.000
_cell.angle_alpha   90.00
_cell.angle_beta   90.00
_cell.angle_gamma   90.00
#
_symmetry.space_group_name_H-M   'P 1'
#
loop_
_entity.id
_entity.type
_entity.pdbx_description
1 polymer ?
#
loop_
_entity_poly.entity_id
_entity_poly.type
_entity_poly.pdbx_seq_one_letter_code
_entity_poly.pdbx_strand_id
1 'polypeptide(L)'
;CRTCILKCIKVMGSYCPSCWYPCFPTDLVTPVKSFLNILDSLGIRCPVKECDEEISHGKYGQHLSSHKKMKDRELYSHINKGGRPRQHLLSLTRRAQKHRLRELKRQVKAFAEKEEGGDIKAVCMTLFLLALRAKNEHRQADELEAIMQGRGSGLHPAVCLAIRVNTFLSCSQYHKMYRTVKAVTGRQIFQPLHALRTAEKALLPGYHPFEWKPPLKNVSTNTEVGIIDGLSGLSLSIDDYPIDTIAKRFRYDAALVCALKDMEEEILEGMKAKNLDDYLNGPFTVVVKESCDGMGDVSEKHGSGPAVPEKAVRFSFTVMNIVIAHGNESKRIFEEVKPNSELCCKPLCLMLADESDHETLTAILSPLIAEREAMKNSELLLEMGGILRTFKFVFRGTGYDEKLVREVEGLEASGSTYICTLCDATRLEA
;
A
#
# COMPACT_ATOMS: atom_id res chain seq x y z
N CYS A 1 32.64 -0.96 73.01
CA CYS A 1 31.83 0.10 72.35
C CYS A 1 30.42 0.15 72.97
N ARG A 2 29.68 1.25 72.77
CA ARG A 2 28.31 1.43 73.33
C ARG A 2 27.39 0.24 73.02
N THR A 3 27.45 -0.27 71.79
CA THR A 3 26.64 -1.42 71.35
C THR A 3 26.93 -2.71 72.13
N CYS A 4 28.19 -2.98 72.47
CA CYS A 4 28.54 -4.16 73.28
C CYS A 4 28.10 -4.00 74.74
N ILE A 5 28.20 -2.80 75.30
CA ILE A 5 27.75 -2.52 76.67
C ILE A 5 26.24 -2.66 76.78
N LEU A 6 25.48 -2.14 75.80
CA LEU A 6 24.02 -2.32 75.74
C LEU A 6 23.62 -3.79 75.62
N LYS A 7 24.35 -4.60 74.84
CA LYS A 7 24.13 -6.05 74.79
C LYS A 7 24.43 -6.73 76.12
N CYS A 8 25.48 -6.33 76.81
CA CYS A 8 25.87 -6.85 78.12
C CYS A 8 24.82 -6.53 79.19
N ILE A 9 24.36 -5.27 79.26
CA ILE A 9 23.26 -4.83 80.15
C ILE A 9 21.97 -5.62 79.89
N LYS A 10 21.66 -5.93 78.62
CA LYS A 10 20.48 -6.73 78.26
C LYS A 10 20.57 -8.18 78.75
N VAL A 11 21.77 -8.74 78.85
CA VAL A 11 21.99 -10.15 79.25
C VAL A 11 22.19 -10.30 80.76
N MET A 12 22.93 -9.38 81.40
CA MET A 12 23.28 -9.46 82.82
C MET A 12 22.29 -8.75 83.75
N GLY A 13 21.27 -8.07 83.20
CA GLY A 13 20.38 -7.19 83.94
C GLY A 13 20.97 -5.77 84.05
N SER A 14 20.13 -4.79 84.38
CA SER A 14 20.45 -3.35 84.42
C SER A 14 21.38 -2.95 85.57
N TYR A 15 22.54 -3.60 85.67
CA TYR A 15 23.57 -3.38 86.68
C TYR A 15 24.92 -3.16 86.00
N CYS A 16 25.72 -2.24 86.54
CA CYS A 16 27.08 -2.01 86.07
C CYS A 16 27.95 -3.25 86.37
N PRO A 17 28.64 -3.84 85.38
CA PRO A 17 29.44 -5.05 85.58
C PRO A 17 30.65 -4.85 86.51
N SER A 18 31.08 -3.61 86.74
CA SER A 18 32.22 -3.31 87.61
C SER A 18 31.84 -3.05 89.06
N CYS A 19 30.72 -2.37 89.31
CA CYS A 19 30.33 -1.93 90.67
C CYS A 19 28.93 -2.39 91.13
N TRP A 20 28.20 -3.15 90.29
CA TRP A 20 26.87 -3.70 90.58
C TRP A 20 25.76 -2.67 90.90
N TYR A 21 26.02 -1.38 90.69
CA TYR A 21 25.01 -0.34 90.85
C TYR A 21 24.01 -0.37 89.68
N PRO A 22 22.71 -0.06 89.89
CA PRO A 22 21.74 0.05 88.82
C PRO A 22 22.22 1.01 87.72
N CYS A 23 22.23 0.55 86.48
CA CYS A 23 22.73 1.29 85.32
C CYS A 23 21.79 1.09 84.13
N PHE A 24 21.22 2.19 83.64
CA PHE A 24 20.32 2.22 82.50
C PHE A 24 21.06 2.64 81.22
N PRO A 25 20.56 2.26 80.02
CA PRO A 25 21.11 2.70 78.74
C PRO A 25 21.28 4.23 78.58
N THR A 26 20.48 5.01 79.29
CA THR A 26 20.53 6.48 79.35
C THR A 26 21.72 7.01 80.14
N ASP A 27 22.25 6.22 81.08
CA ASP A 27 23.34 6.62 81.97
C ASP A 27 24.72 6.44 81.31
N LEU A 28 24.76 5.82 80.12
CA LEU A 28 25.97 5.64 79.34
C LEU A 28 26.40 6.96 78.71
N VAL A 29 27.31 7.65 79.38
CA VAL A 29 27.99 8.84 78.86
C VAL A 29 29.24 8.43 78.09
N THR A 30 29.53 9.13 77.00
CA THR A 30 30.79 8.96 76.28
C THR A 30 31.94 9.38 77.19
N PRO A 31 33.01 8.56 77.33
CA PRO A 31 34.14 8.93 78.19
C PRO A 31 34.74 10.28 77.78
N VAL A 32 35.25 11.02 78.77
CA VAL A 32 35.94 12.29 78.53
C VAL A 32 37.12 12.11 77.56
N LYS A 33 37.38 13.13 76.73
CA LYS A 33 38.40 13.06 75.68
C LYS A 33 39.79 12.66 76.20
N SER A 34 40.15 13.06 77.42
CA SER A 34 41.41 12.68 78.06
C SER A 34 41.54 11.15 78.24
N PHE A 35 40.46 10.48 78.65
CA PHE A 35 40.44 9.03 78.81
C PHE A 35 40.52 8.31 77.45
N LEU A 36 39.81 8.81 76.44
CA LEU A 36 39.87 8.28 75.08
C LEU A 36 41.28 8.43 74.47
N ASN A 37 41.94 9.55 74.71
CA ASN A 37 43.32 9.77 74.25
C ASN A 37 44.32 8.79 74.89
N ILE A 38 44.17 8.48 76.18
CA ILE A 38 45.00 7.47 76.85
C ILE A 38 44.74 6.09 76.24
N LEU A 39 43.47 5.70 76.08
CA LEU A 39 43.08 4.45 75.43
C LEU A 39 43.65 4.31 74.02
N ASP A 40 43.56 5.37 73.21
CA ASP A 40 44.04 5.38 71.83
C ASP A 40 45.57 5.35 71.72
N SER A 41 46.27 5.69 72.80
CA SER A 41 47.73 5.61 72.92
C SER A 41 48.24 4.22 73.35
N LEU A 42 47.37 3.33 73.83
CA LEU A 42 47.77 1.97 74.24
C LEU A 42 48.27 1.17 73.03
N GLY A 43 49.43 0.55 73.17
CA GLY A 43 50.01 -0.35 72.18
C GLY A 43 49.25 -1.67 72.12
N ILE A 44 48.87 -2.07 70.91
CA ILE A 44 48.23 -3.35 70.61
C ILE A 44 49.09 -4.07 69.58
N ARG A 45 49.48 -5.31 69.87
CA ARG A 45 50.13 -6.17 68.87
C ARG A 45 49.13 -6.67 67.86
N CYS A 46 49.50 -6.61 66.59
CA CYS A 46 48.71 -7.15 65.50
C CYS A 46 48.61 -8.69 65.61
N PRO A 47 47.41 -9.30 65.54
CA PRO A 47 47.23 -10.76 65.58
C PRO A 47 47.40 -11.43 64.21
N VAL A 48 47.73 -10.68 63.15
CA VAL A 48 47.92 -11.21 61.80
C VAL A 48 49.26 -11.94 61.73
N LYS A 49 49.25 -13.21 61.30
CA LYS A 49 50.49 -13.99 61.08
C LYS A 49 51.38 -13.24 60.09
N GLU A 50 52.66 -13.05 60.45
CA GLU A 50 53.68 -12.25 59.73
C GLU A 50 53.64 -10.73 59.96
N CYS A 51 52.89 -10.24 60.95
CA CYS A 51 52.92 -8.83 61.35
C CYS A 51 53.19 -8.69 62.86
N ASP A 52 54.44 -8.38 63.22
CA ASP A 52 54.87 -8.20 64.62
C ASP A 52 54.83 -6.71 65.08
N GLU A 53 54.08 -5.86 64.38
CA GLU A 53 53.98 -4.43 64.72
C GLU A 53 53.11 -4.19 65.96
N GLU A 54 53.60 -3.36 66.87
CA GLU A 54 52.88 -2.85 68.02
C GLU A 54 52.34 -1.44 67.70
N ILE A 55 51.01 -1.32 67.59
CA ILE A 55 50.34 -0.15 67.03
C ILE A 55 49.42 0.44 68.08
N SER A 56 49.36 1.77 68.15
CA SER A 56 48.43 2.44 69.05
C SER A 56 46.98 2.11 68.67
N HIS A 57 46.11 1.85 69.66
CA HIS A 57 44.71 1.46 69.45
C HIS A 57 43.98 2.37 68.45
N GLY A 58 44.21 3.69 68.51
CA GLY A 58 43.59 4.66 67.60
C GLY A 58 43.97 4.49 66.12
N LYS A 59 45.13 3.88 65.81
CA LYS A 59 45.63 3.63 64.45
C LYS A 59 45.43 2.19 63.98
N TYR A 60 45.03 1.30 64.89
CA TYR A 60 44.88 -0.13 64.62
C TYR A 60 43.91 -0.45 63.46
N GLY A 61 42.81 0.30 63.33
CA GLY A 61 41.85 0.12 62.22
C GLY A 61 42.42 0.47 60.83
N GLN A 62 43.30 1.46 60.75
CA GLN A 62 43.99 1.83 59.50
C GLN A 62 45.04 0.77 59.12
N HIS A 63 45.76 0.25 60.10
CA HIS A 63 46.72 -0.84 59.92
C HIS A 63 46.04 -2.15 59.48
N LEU A 64 44.89 -2.52 60.05
CA LEU A 64 44.13 -3.69 59.56
C LEU A 64 43.65 -3.53 58.10
N SER A 65 43.43 -2.29 57.67
CA SER A 65 43.02 -1.98 56.29
C SER A 65 44.18 -2.08 55.28
N SER A 66 45.44 -1.88 55.70
CA SER A 66 46.60 -2.10 54.82
C SER A 66 46.81 -3.59 54.54
N HIS A 67 46.56 -4.46 55.53
CA HIS A 67 46.56 -5.93 55.34
C HIS A 67 45.50 -6.39 54.33
N LYS A 68 44.29 -5.81 54.36
CA LYS A 68 43.24 -6.09 53.35
C LYS A 68 43.70 -5.68 51.94
N LYS A 69 44.36 -4.53 51.80
CA LYS A 69 44.86 -4.03 50.50
C LYS A 69 45.98 -4.90 49.93
N MET A 70 46.82 -5.53 50.75
CA MET A 70 47.82 -6.48 50.26
C MET A 70 47.18 -7.80 49.80
N LYS A 71 46.23 -8.36 50.54
CA LYS A 71 45.50 -9.57 50.13
C LYS A 71 44.71 -9.41 48.83
N ASP A 72 44.11 -8.24 48.60
CA ASP A 72 43.34 -7.97 47.37
C ASP A 72 44.24 -7.73 46.13
N ARG A 73 45.53 -7.44 46.32
CA ARG A 73 46.48 -7.21 45.21
C ARG A 73 47.05 -8.50 44.62
N GLU A 74 47.06 -9.60 45.39
CA GLU A 74 47.56 -10.90 44.93
C GLU A 74 46.49 -11.79 44.26
N LEU A 75 45.19 -11.50 44.42
CA LEU A 75 44.11 -12.42 43.99
C LEU A 75 43.35 -12.05 42.70
N TYR A 76 43.62 -10.90 42.07
CA TYR A 76 42.93 -10.52 40.82
C TYR A 76 43.88 -9.93 39.78
N SER A 77 44.77 -10.77 39.25
CA SER A 77 45.22 -10.57 37.87
C SER A 77 44.04 -10.94 36.94
N HIS A 78 43.63 -10.03 36.05
CA HIS A 78 42.52 -10.26 35.14
C HIS A 78 42.88 -11.36 34.14
N ILE A 79 42.50 -12.61 34.41
CA ILE A 79 42.79 -13.75 33.52
C ILE A 79 41.92 -13.62 32.26
N ASN A 80 42.55 -13.41 31.11
CA ASN A 80 41.86 -13.44 29.82
C ASN A 80 41.32 -14.86 29.59
N LYS A 81 40.00 -15.03 29.65
CA LYS A 81 39.31 -16.32 29.43
C LYS A 81 39.32 -16.78 27.97
N GLY A 82 40.05 -16.08 27.10
CA GLY A 82 40.08 -16.32 25.67
C GLY A 82 38.75 -15.97 25.00
N GLY A 83 38.54 -16.51 23.81
CA GLY A 83 37.35 -16.29 23.00
C GLY A 83 37.70 -15.80 21.59
N ARG A 84 36.88 -16.20 20.61
CA ARG A 84 37.07 -15.75 19.23
C ARG A 84 36.99 -14.22 19.17
N PRO A 85 37.97 -13.54 18.54
CA PRO A 85 37.93 -12.09 18.37
C PRO A 85 36.62 -11.67 17.71
N ARG A 86 35.99 -10.63 18.27
CA ARG A 86 34.73 -10.12 17.72
C ARG A 86 35.00 -9.50 16.36
N GLN A 87 34.34 -10.05 15.34
CA GLN A 87 34.35 -9.48 14.00
C GLN A 87 33.47 -8.23 13.94
N HIS A 88 33.80 -7.34 13.00
CA HIS A 88 33.00 -6.18 12.64
C HIS A 88 31.60 -6.62 12.14
N LEU A 89 30.55 -5.87 12.47
CA LEU A 89 29.17 -6.29 12.20
C LEU A 89 28.88 -6.49 10.70
N LEU A 90 29.49 -5.68 9.84
CA LEU A 90 29.27 -5.71 8.39
C LEU A 90 29.93 -6.91 7.69
N SER A 91 30.91 -7.58 8.30
CA SER A 91 31.56 -8.77 7.72
C SER A 91 30.89 -10.09 8.14
N LEU A 92 29.86 -10.02 8.98
CA LEU A 92 29.13 -11.18 9.50
C LEU A 92 28.02 -11.63 8.55
N THR A 93 27.71 -12.93 8.57
CA THR A 93 26.52 -13.48 7.91
C THR A 93 25.23 -12.98 8.58
N ARG A 94 24.10 -13.01 7.86
CA ARG A 94 22.79 -12.58 8.41
C ARG A 94 22.43 -13.27 9.74
N ARG A 95 22.76 -14.56 9.88
CA ARG A 95 22.50 -15.32 11.13
C ARG A 95 23.32 -14.79 12.29
N ALA A 96 24.61 -14.49 12.06
CA ALA A 96 25.49 -13.95 13.08
C ALA A 96 25.12 -12.50 13.44
N GLN A 97 24.74 -11.67 12.46
CA GLN A 97 24.20 -10.32 12.71
C GLN A 97 22.92 -10.37 13.55
N LYS A 98 21.96 -11.24 13.20
CA LYS A 98 20.73 -11.45 13.97
C LYS A 98 21.02 -11.85 15.42
N HIS A 99 22.02 -12.70 15.64
CA HIS A 99 22.44 -13.10 16.99
C HIS A 99 23.08 -11.93 17.75
N ARG A 100 24.02 -11.21 17.11
CA ARG A 100 24.73 -10.06 17.72
C ARG A 100 23.80 -8.91 18.09
N LEU A 101 22.79 -8.64 17.26
CA LEU A 101 21.81 -7.56 17.45
C LEU A 101 20.54 -8.01 18.19
N ARG A 102 20.49 -9.24 18.72
CA ARG A 102 19.27 -9.82 19.30
C ARG A 102 18.67 -8.95 20.39
N GLU A 103 19.52 -8.42 21.27
CA GLU A 103 19.06 -7.62 22.41
C GLU A 103 18.56 -6.24 21.97
N LEU A 104 19.33 -5.54 21.13
CA LEU A 104 18.89 -4.28 20.53
C LEU A 104 17.58 -4.44 19.75
N LYS A 105 17.43 -5.53 18.98
CA LYS A 105 16.19 -5.82 18.26
C LYS A 105 14.99 -5.95 19.21
N ARG A 106 15.16 -6.55 20.39
CA ARG A 106 14.09 -6.65 21.40
C ARG A 106 13.72 -5.29 21.96
N GLN A 107 14.72 -4.46 22.25
CA GLN A 107 14.51 -3.09 22.74
C GLN A 107 13.77 -2.23 21.72
N VAL A 108 14.21 -2.23 20.46
CA VAL A 108 13.55 -1.48 19.37
C VAL A 108 12.12 -1.98 19.15
N LYS A 109 11.90 -3.30 19.21
CA LYS A 109 10.55 -3.86 19.10
C LYS A 109 9.65 -3.41 20.26
N ALA A 110 10.13 -3.45 21.49
CA ALA A 110 9.38 -2.99 22.66
C ALA A 110 9.10 -1.48 22.62
N PHE A 111 10.00 -0.68 22.06
CA PHE A 111 9.77 0.75 21.82
C PHE A 111 8.68 0.96 20.76
N ALA A 112 8.79 0.31 19.60
CA ALA A 112 7.82 0.44 18.52
C ALA A 112 6.41 0.03 18.96
N GLU A 113 6.28 -1.02 19.78
CA GLU A 113 4.98 -1.46 20.34
C GLU A 113 4.36 -0.44 21.29
N LYS A 114 5.17 0.34 22.01
CA LYS A 114 4.68 1.35 22.97
C LYS A 114 4.31 2.67 22.33
N GLU A 115 5.12 3.16 21.40
CA GLU A 115 5.02 4.53 20.88
C GLU A 115 4.44 4.60 19.46
N GLU A 116 4.66 3.58 18.62
CA GLU A 116 4.44 3.64 17.15
C GLU A 116 3.52 2.51 16.65
N GLY A 117 2.66 1.98 17.53
CA GLY A 117 1.71 0.92 17.18
C GLY A 117 2.33 -0.38 16.64
N GLY A 118 3.63 -0.59 16.88
CA GLY A 118 4.38 -1.76 16.41
C GLY A 118 5.05 -1.61 15.04
N ASP A 119 5.10 -0.42 14.41
CA ASP A 119 5.81 -0.24 13.13
C ASP A 119 7.34 -0.19 13.30
N ILE A 120 7.93 -1.38 13.42
CA ILE A 120 9.38 -1.56 13.53
C ILE A 120 10.10 -1.03 12.28
N LYS A 121 9.46 -1.08 11.10
CA LYS A 121 10.11 -0.70 9.84
C LYS A 121 10.33 0.80 9.79
N ALA A 122 9.29 1.59 10.05
CA ALA A 122 9.38 3.04 10.11
C ALA A 122 10.41 3.48 11.17
N VAL A 123 10.32 2.93 12.39
CA VAL A 123 11.26 3.24 13.48
C VAL A 123 12.71 2.96 13.08
N CYS A 124 13.01 1.79 12.53
CA CYS A 124 14.37 1.45 12.10
C CYS A 124 14.89 2.38 10.99
N MET A 125 14.02 2.73 10.04
CA MET A 125 14.37 3.61 8.94
C MET A 125 14.67 5.03 9.43
N THR A 126 13.82 5.58 10.31
CA THR A 126 14.03 6.89 10.93
C THR A 126 15.30 6.94 11.77
N LEU A 127 15.55 5.90 12.58
CA LEU A 127 16.80 5.80 13.36
C LEU A 127 18.03 5.83 12.46
N PHE A 128 17.99 5.14 11.31
CA PHE A 128 19.10 5.11 10.38
C PHE A 128 19.27 6.45 9.64
N LEU A 129 18.18 7.10 9.21
CA LEU A 129 18.21 8.46 8.65
C LEU A 129 18.84 9.47 9.62
N LEU A 130 18.42 9.46 10.88
CA LEU A 130 18.96 10.36 11.89
C LEU A 130 20.45 10.08 12.15
N ALA A 131 20.87 8.81 12.14
CA ALA A 131 22.27 8.45 12.29
C ALA A 131 23.13 8.93 11.11
N LEU A 132 22.63 8.85 9.86
CA LEU A 132 23.32 9.38 8.68
C LEU A 132 23.43 10.92 8.73
N ARG A 133 22.35 11.61 9.10
CA ARG A 133 22.36 13.07 9.29
C ARG A 133 23.30 13.51 10.38
N ALA A 134 23.33 12.82 11.52
CA ALA A 134 24.26 13.09 12.62
C ALA A 134 25.74 12.86 12.23
N LYS A 135 26.00 12.03 11.22
CA LYS A 135 27.32 11.84 10.61
C LYS A 135 27.64 12.79 9.47
N ASN A 136 26.76 13.76 9.18
CA ASN A 136 26.85 14.67 8.04
C ASN A 136 26.82 13.99 6.65
N GLU A 137 26.26 12.77 6.55
CA GLU A 137 26.12 12.03 5.29
C GLU A 137 24.79 12.36 4.60
N HIS A 138 24.53 13.66 4.33
CA HIS A 138 23.25 14.15 3.81
C HIS A 138 22.82 13.46 2.51
N ARG A 139 23.74 13.28 1.55
CA ARG A 139 23.45 12.60 0.27
C ARG A 139 22.88 11.19 0.45
N GLN A 140 23.42 10.42 1.40
CA GLN A 140 22.95 9.05 1.65
C GLN A 140 21.62 9.05 2.40
N ALA A 141 21.40 10.03 3.29
CA ALA A 141 20.12 10.21 3.94
C ALA A 141 19.02 10.53 2.92
N ASP A 142 19.30 11.41 1.96
CA ASP A 142 18.35 11.79 0.90
C ASP A 142 18.04 10.59 -0.04
N GLU A 143 19.06 9.79 -0.39
CA GLU A 143 18.87 8.55 -1.15
C GLU A 143 17.99 7.53 -0.39
N LEU A 144 18.20 7.38 0.92
CA LEU A 144 17.41 6.49 1.76
C LEU A 144 15.96 6.99 1.87
N GLU A 145 15.75 8.29 2.03
CA GLU A 145 14.44 8.92 2.08
C GLU A 145 13.69 8.76 0.74
N ALA A 146 14.38 8.90 -0.39
CA ALA A 146 13.82 8.59 -1.71
C ALA A 146 13.39 7.12 -1.80
N ILE A 147 14.18 6.17 -1.30
CA ILE A 147 13.79 4.76 -1.27
C ILE A 147 12.57 4.52 -0.37
N MET A 148 12.50 5.19 0.78
CA MET A 148 11.35 5.10 1.70
C MET A 148 10.05 5.59 1.05
N GLN A 149 10.13 6.65 0.25
CA GLN A 149 9.01 7.21 -0.51
C GLN A 149 8.70 6.44 -1.81
N GLY A 150 9.39 5.31 -2.07
CA GLY A 150 9.21 4.54 -3.31
C GLY A 150 9.83 5.18 -4.56
N ARG A 151 10.60 6.26 -4.39
CA ARG A 151 11.37 6.99 -5.43
C ARG A 151 12.80 6.47 -5.61
N GLY A 152 13.06 5.24 -5.16
CA GLY A 152 14.37 4.61 -5.31
C GLY A 152 14.69 4.24 -6.77
N SER A 153 15.83 3.57 -6.99
CA SER A 153 16.23 3.12 -8.34
C SER A 153 15.31 2.07 -9.00
N GLY A 154 14.36 1.50 -8.24
CA GLY A 154 13.34 0.61 -8.76
C GLY A 154 12.07 1.37 -9.12
N LEU A 155 11.60 1.23 -10.36
CA LEU A 155 10.37 1.88 -10.83
C LEU A 155 9.15 1.29 -10.11
N HIS A 156 8.13 2.12 -9.87
CA HIS A 156 6.85 1.66 -9.34
C HIS A 156 6.17 0.67 -10.31
N PRO A 157 5.44 -0.37 -9.83
CA PRO A 157 4.76 -1.34 -10.70
C PRO A 157 3.82 -0.69 -11.73
N ALA A 158 3.10 0.37 -11.36
CA ALA A 158 2.21 1.10 -12.28
C ALA A 158 2.99 1.74 -13.44
N VAL A 159 4.16 2.32 -13.17
CA VAL A 159 5.04 2.89 -14.22
C VAL A 159 5.55 1.79 -15.13
N CYS A 160 5.93 0.64 -14.58
CA CYS A 160 6.33 -0.53 -15.37
C CYS A 160 5.18 -1.06 -16.25
N LEU A 161 3.95 -1.05 -15.74
CA LEU A 161 2.76 -1.45 -16.49
C LEU A 161 2.49 -0.49 -17.64
N ALA A 162 2.53 0.82 -17.38
CA ALA A 162 2.39 1.86 -18.40
C ALA A 162 3.45 1.72 -19.52
N ILE A 163 4.73 1.53 -19.16
CA ILE A 163 5.80 1.27 -20.13
C ILE A 163 5.46 0.02 -20.96
N ARG A 164 5.09 -1.10 -20.32
CA ARG A 164 4.78 -2.35 -21.02
C ARG A 164 3.66 -2.16 -22.05
N VAL A 165 2.55 -1.57 -21.63
CA VAL A 165 1.34 -1.42 -22.45
C VAL A 165 1.57 -0.41 -23.57
N ASN A 166 2.09 0.79 -23.26
CA ASN A 166 2.26 1.87 -24.23
C ASN A 166 3.37 1.62 -25.26
N THR A 167 4.28 0.67 -24.99
CA THR A 167 5.32 0.24 -25.95
C THR A 167 5.00 -1.09 -26.63
N PHE A 168 3.76 -1.60 -26.46
CA PHE A 168 3.28 -2.84 -27.06
C PHE A 168 4.14 -4.08 -26.75
N LEU A 169 4.80 -4.10 -25.58
CA LEU A 169 5.60 -5.24 -25.16
C LEU A 169 4.71 -6.37 -24.65
N SER A 170 4.78 -7.52 -25.32
CA SER A 170 4.16 -8.74 -24.79
C SER A 170 4.74 -9.10 -23.41
N CYS A 171 3.97 -9.83 -22.60
CA CYS A 171 4.43 -10.30 -21.30
C CYS A 171 5.76 -11.06 -21.38
N SER A 172 5.96 -11.85 -22.44
CA SER A 172 7.18 -12.63 -22.68
C SER A 172 8.37 -11.73 -23.02
N GLN A 173 8.20 -10.76 -23.92
CA GLN A 173 9.26 -9.78 -24.26
C GLN A 173 9.64 -8.95 -23.04
N TYR A 174 8.65 -8.43 -22.30
CA TYR A 174 8.88 -7.69 -21.06
C TYR A 174 9.65 -8.52 -20.03
N HIS A 175 9.26 -9.78 -19.82
CA HIS A 175 9.94 -10.67 -18.88
C HIS A 175 11.39 -10.95 -19.28
N LYS A 176 11.67 -11.12 -20.58
CA LYS A 176 13.03 -11.24 -21.11
C LYS A 176 13.84 -9.98 -20.83
N MET A 177 13.31 -8.80 -21.12
CA MET A 177 13.93 -7.51 -20.82
C MET A 177 14.23 -7.36 -19.33
N TYR A 178 13.24 -7.58 -18.46
CA TYR A 178 13.37 -7.53 -17.00
C TYR A 178 14.49 -8.45 -16.50
N ARG A 179 14.54 -9.70 -16.97
CA ARG A 179 15.57 -10.67 -16.57
C ARG A 179 16.97 -10.22 -16.99
N THR A 180 17.13 -9.75 -18.23
CA THR A 180 18.43 -9.30 -18.75
C THR A 180 18.94 -8.08 -17.97
N VAL A 181 18.10 -7.05 -17.78
CA VAL A 181 18.48 -5.83 -17.04
C VAL A 181 18.86 -6.15 -15.60
N LYS A 182 18.09 -7.02 -14.93
CA LYS A 182 18.37 -7.43 -13.55
C LYS A 182 19.67 -8.22 -13.43
N ALA A 183 19.98 -9.07 -14.41
CA ALA A 183 21.21 -9.86 -14.44
C ALA A 183 22.45 -8.98 -14.68
N VAL A 184 22.38 -8.02 -15.60
CA VAL A 184 23.52 -7.13 -15.95
C VAL A 184 23.79 -6.09 -14.87
N THR A 185 22.76 -5.44 -14.34
CA THR A 185 22.93 -4.34 -13.37
C THR A 185 23.05 -4.81 -11.92
N GLY A 186 22.66 -6.06 -11.63
CA GLY A 186 22.52 -6.57 -10.26
C GLY A 186 21.42 -5.89 -9.43
N ARG A 187 20.64 -4.99 -10.03
CA ARG A 187 19.58 -4.21 -9.38
C ARG A 187 18.22 -4.50 -10.02
N GLN A 188 17.17 -4.48 -9.21
CA GLN A 188 15.80 -4.64 -9.70
C GLN A 188 15.21 -3.26 -10.07
N ILE A 189 15.46 -2.83 -11.31
CA ILE A 189 14.92 -1.56 -11.85
C ILE A 189 13.45 -1.74 -12.25
N PHE A 190 13.17 -2.72 -13.12
CA PHE A 190 11.82 -3.10 -13.52
C PHE A 190 11.20 -4.08 -12.52
N GLN A 191 9.86 -4.11 -12.46
CA GLN A 191 9.12 -5.00 -11.56
C GLN A 191 8.73 -6.33 -12.23
N PRO A 192 8.65 -7.44 -11.49
CA PRO A 192 8.25 -8.73 -12.04
C PRO A 192 6.78 -8.74 -12.47
N LEU A 193 6.42 -9.61 -13.42
CA LEU A 193 5.06 -9.68 -13.99
C LEU A 193 3.94 -9.84 -12.95
N HIS A 194 4.16 -10.57 -11.85
CA HIS A 194 3.13 -10.71 -10.81
C HIS A 194 2.80 -9.38 -10.13
N ALA A 195 3.77 -8.47 -9.98
CA ALA A 195 3.54 -7.14 -9.43
C ALA A 195 2.74 -6.27 -10.40
N LEU A 196 3.02 -6.39 -11.71
CA LEU A 196 2.26 -5.70 -12.76
C LEU A 196 0.81 -6.19 -12.79
N ARG A 197 0.56 -7.50 -12.68
CA ARG A 197 -0.80 -8.06 -12.62
C ARG A 197 -1.58 -7.59 -11.40
N THR A 198 -0.92 -7.44 -10.25
CA THR A 198 -1.59 -6.87 -9.06
C THR A 198 -1.93 -5.40 -9.27
N ALA A 199 -1.04 -4.61 -9.88
CA ALA A 199 -1.29 -3.21 -10.18
C ALA A 199 -2.41 -3.02 -11.22
N GLU A 200 -2.48 -3.89 -12.22
CA GLU A 200 -3.49 -3.87 -13.29
C GLU A 200 -4.92 -4.02 -12.75
N LYS A 201 -5.12 -4.75 -11.66
CA LYS A 201 -6.46 -4.94 -11.05
C LYS A 201 -7.16 -3.62 -10.72
N ALA A 202 -6.41 -2.60 -10.29
CA ALA A 202 -6.98 -1.31 -9.94
C ALA A 202 -7.48 -0.51 -11.16
N LEU A 203 -7.07 -0.89 -12.37
CA LEU A 203 -7.41 -0.22 -13.63
C LEU A 203 -8.47 -0.98 -14.44
N LEU A 204 -8.96 -2.11 -13.93
CA LEU A 204 -9.96 -2.92 -14.60
C LEU A 204 -11.35 -2.71 -13.97
N PRO A 205 -12.43 -2.83 -14.76
CA PRO A 205 -13.80 -2.81 -14.23
C PRO A 205 -14.00 -3.86 -13.13
N GLY A 206 -14.76 -3.48 -12.10
CA GLY A 206 -15.04 -4.32 -10.94
C GLY A 206 -14.16 -4.05 -9.71
N TYR A 207 -13.24 -3.07 -9.76
CA TYR A 207 -12.38 -2.74 -8.61
C TYR A 207 -12.98 -1.69 -7.66
N HIS A 208 -13.63 -0.67 -8.20
CA HIS A 208 -14.13 0.47 -7.42
C HIS A 208 -15.59 0.27 -6.98
N PRO A 209 -15.95 0.63 -5.73
CA PRO A 209 -17.33 0.65 -5.28
C PRO A 209 -18.10 1.85 -5.88
N PHE A 210 -19.39 1.67 -6.14
CA PHE A 210 -20.28 2.71 -6.64
C PHE A 210 -21.75 2.37 -6.31
N GLU A 211 -22.64 3.35 -6.40
CA GLU A 211 -24.07 3.18 -6.16
C GLU A 211 -24.89 3.94 -7.21
N TRP A 212 -26.05 3.42 -7.62
CA TRP A 212 -26.99 4.12 -8.49
C TRP A 212 -28.24 4.54 -7.72
N LYS A 213 -28.70 5.79 -7.92
CA LYS A 213 -29.93 6.31 -7.34
C LYS A 213 -30.83 6.95 -8.40
N PRO A 214 -32.05 6.41 -8.62
CA PRO A 214 -32.57 5.14 -8.08
C PRO A 214 -31.80 3.90 -8.59
N PRO A 215 -31.91 2.72 -7.94
CA PRO A 215 -31.31 1.50 -8.44
C PRO A 215 -31.73 1.19 -9.89
N LEU A 216 -30.77 0.71 -10.69
CA LEU A 216 -31.01 0.40 -12.10
C LEU A 216 -31.97 -0.78 -12.26
N LYS A 217 -32.95 -0.63 -13.15
CA LYS A 217 -33.89 -1.70 -13.48
C LYS A 217 -33.17 -2.84 -14.21
N ASN A 218 -33.38 -4.08 -13.77
CA ASN A 218 -32.81 -5.30 -14.37
C ASN A 218 -31.26 -5.37 -14.40
N VAL A 219 -30.57 -4.53 -13.61
CA VAL A 219 -29.10 -4.59 -13.47
C VAL A 219 -28.76 -4.94 -12.02
N SER A 220 -27.83 -5.88 -11.84
CA SER A 220 -27.39 -6.30 -10.50
C SER A 220 -26.66 -5.18 -9.77
N THR A 221 -26.89 -5.05 -8.45
CA THR A 221 -26.21 -4.08 -7.58
C THR A 221 -24.76 -4.48 -7.24
N ASN A 222 -24.31 -5.67 -7.62
CA ASN A 222 -22.94 -6.11 -7.37
C ASN A 222 -21.95 -5.22 -8.15
N THR A 223 -20.99 -4.60 -7.47
CA THR A 223 -19.97 -3.73 -8.07
C THR A 223 -18.71 -4.48 -8.48
N GLU A 224 -18.50 -5.71 -8.01
CA GLU A 224 -17.30 -6.53 -8.25
C GLU A 224 -17.42 -7.40 -9.52
N VAL A 225 -17.94 -6.82 -10.60
CA VAL A 225 -18.14 -7.52 -11.88
C VAL A 225 -17.07 -7.09 -12.88
N GLY A 226 -16.24 -8.06 -13.29
CA GLY A 226 -15.19 -7.88 -14.30
C GLY A 226 -15.65 -8.29 -15.70
N ILE A 227 -14.81 -9.07 -16.39
CA ILE A 227 -15.13 -9.61 -17.72
C ILE A 227 -16.21 -10.70 -17.56
N ILE A 228 -17.31 -10.55 -18.30
CA ILE A 228 -18.41 -11.50 -18.33
C ILE A 228 -18.59 -12.10 -19.72
N ASP A 229 -19.30 -13.22 -19.78
CA ASP A 229 -19.65 -13.86 -21.03
C ASP A 229 -20.72 -13.06 -21.77
N GLY A 230 -20.47 -12.72 -23.03
CA GLY A 230 -21.36 -11.87 -23.82
C GLY A 230 -22.72 -12.54 -24.11
N LEU A 231 -22.75 -13.88 -24.13
CA LEU A 231 -23.95 -14.68 -24.29
C LEU A 231 -25.00 -14.43 -23.20
N SER A 232 -24.60 -13.89 -22.05
CA SER A 232 -25.50 -13.44 -20.97
C SER A 232 -26.54 -14.48 -20.52
N GLY A 233 -26.21 -15.78 -20.61
CA GLY A 233 -27.07 -16.88 -20.19
C GLY A 233 -28.01 -17.44 -21.26
N LEU A 234 -27.80 -17.12 -22.54
CA LEU A 234 -28.49 -17.79 -23.65
C LEU A 234 -28.36 -19.32 -23.54
N SER A 235 -29.46 -20.04 -23.80
CA SER A 235 -29.48 -21.50 -23.73
C SER A 235 -28.68 -22.10 -24.88
N LEU A 236 -27.82 -23.08 -24.55
CA LEU A 236 -26.99 -23.82 -25.51
C LEU A 236 -27.57 -25.23 -25.75
N SER A 237 -28.91 -25.34 -25.79
CA SER A 237 -29.57 -26.61 -26.09
C SER A 237 -29.49 -26.89 -27.59
N ILE A 238 -29.42 -28.16 -27.97
CA ILE A 238 -29.48 -28.60 -29.38
C ILE A 238 -30.85 -28.29 -29.99
N ASP A 239 -31.89 -28.22 -29.15
CA ASP A 239 -33.26 -27.94 -29.58
C ASP A 239 -33.51 -26.44 -29.84
N ASP A 240 -32.62 -25.56 -29.35
CA ASP A 240 -32.75 -24.11 -29.49
C ASP A 240 -31.99 -23.60 -30.74
N TYR A 241 -32.13 -22.31 -31.04
CA TYR A 241 -31.39 -21.68 -32.14
C TYR A 241 -29.87 -21.81 -31.92
N PRO A 242 -29.09 -22.27 -32.92
CA PRO A 242 -27.67 -22.46 -32.76
C PRO A 242 -26.96 -21.13 -32.56
N ILE A 243 -26.12 -21.05 -31.53
CA ILE A 243 -25.36 -19.85 -31.18
C ILE A 243 -23.90 -20.08 -31.57
N ASP A 244 -23.58 -19.68 -32.79
CA ASP A 244 -22.25 -19.83 -33.41
C ASP A 244 -21.40 -18.57 -33.20
N THR A 245 -21.37 -18.06 -31.97
CA THR A 245 -20.62 -16.86 -31.59
C THR A 245 -19.89 -17.03 -30.26
N ILE A 246 -18.76 -16.33 -30.14
CA ILE A 246 -18.03 -16.18 -28.89
C ILE A 246 -17.94 -14.69 -28.59
N ALA A 247 -18.43 -14.28 -27.43
CA ALA A 247 -18.46 -12.88 -27.03
C ALA A 247 -17.95 -12.68 -25.60
N LYS A 248 -17.23 -11.59 -25.37
CA LYS A 248 -16.85 -11.11 -24.03
C LYS A 248 -17.15 -9.63 -23.91
N ARG A 249 -17.69 -9.24 -22.76
CA ARG A 249 -18.01 -7.84 -22.48
C ARG A 249 -17.72 -7.47 -21.04
N PHE A 250 -17.69 -6.17 -20.79
CA PHE A 250 -17.91 -5.63 -19.45
C PHE A 250 -19.38 -5.27 -19.26
N ARG A 251 -19.82 -5.23 -18.01
CA ARG A 251 -21.10 -4.58 -17.68
C ARG A 251 -20.94 -3.06 -17.86
N TYR A 252 -21.90 -2.41 -18.48
CA TYR A 252 -21.72 -1.06 -18.99
C TYR A 252 -21.48 -0.04 -17.86
N ASP A 253 -22.28 -0.11 -16.80
CA ASP A 253 -22.10 0.71 -15.59
C ASP A 253 -20.71 0.56 -14.96
N ALA A 254 -20.22 -0.68 -14.81
CA ALA A 254 -18.90 -0.96 -14.24
C ALA A 254 -17.76 -0.42 -15.13
N ALA A 255 -17.92 -0.50 -16.46
CA ALA A 255 -16.97 0.07 -17.41
C ALA A 255 -16.95 1.61 -17.37
N LEU A 256 -18.11 2.26 -17.25
CA LEU A 256 -18.21 3.72 -17.10
C LEU A 256 -17.58 4.20 -15.80
N VAL A 257 -17.82 3.50 -14.69
CA VAL A 257 -17.20 3.81 -13.39
C VAL A 257 -15.68 3.69 -13.48
N CYS A 258 -15.18 2.62 -14.09
CA CYS A 258 -13.75 2.43 -14.31
C CYS A 258 -13.15 3.57 -15.15
N ALA A 259 -13.83 3.97 -16.24
CA ALA A 259 -13.39 5.07 -17.10
C ALA A 259 -13.39 6.41 -16.37
N LEU A 260 -14.42 6.72 -15.57
CA LEU A 260 -14.47 7.94 -14.78
C LEU A 260 -13.40 7.98 -13.68
N LYS A 261 -13.08 6.84 -13.08
CA LYS A 261 -12.02 6.73 -12.07
C LYS A 261 -10.61 6.90 -12.66
N ASP A 262 -10.39 6.37 -13.85
CA ASP A 262 -9.14 6.58 -14.60
C ASP A 262 -8.89 8.07 -14.88
N MET A 263 -9.97 8.85 -15.08
CA MET A 263 -9.94 10.29 -15.37
C MET A 263 -10.11 11.19 -14.13
N GLU A 264 -9.97 10.63 -12.92
CA GLU A 264 -10.22 11.37 -11.67
C GLU A 264 -9.33 12.60 -11.52
N GLU A 265 -8.03 12.47 -11.86
CA GLU A 265 -7.08 13.60 -11.81
C GLU A 265 -7.48 14.71 -12.80
N GLU A 266 -7.85 14.36 -14.03
CA GLU A 266 -8.26 15.31 -15.08
C GLU A 266 -9.53 16.06 -14.70
N ILE A 267 -10.50 15.37 -14.08
CA ILE A 267 -11.75 15.98 -13.58
C ILE A 267 -11.43 16.98 -12.46
N LEU A 268 -10.60 16.59 -11.49
CA LEU A 268 -10.21 17.44 -10.36
C LEU A 268 -9.41 18.67 -10.83
N GLU A 269 -8.46 18.49 -11.73
CA GLU A 269 -7.71 19.60 -12.33
C GLU A 269 -8.60 20.51 -13.16
N GLY A 270 -9.55 19.95 -13.92
CA GLY A 270 -10.55 20.71 -14.67
C GLY A 270 -11.43 21.58 -13.77
N MET A 271 -11.84 21.07 -12.59
CA MET A 271 -12.60 21.84 -11.61
C MET A 271 -11.80 23.03 -11.07
N LYS A 272 -10.54 22.78 -10.69
CA LYS A 272 -9.61 23.82 -10.23
C LYS A 272 -9.38 24.88 -11.30
N ALA A 273 -9.16 24.48 -12.55
CA ALA A 273 -8.97 25.39 -13.68
C ALA A 273 -10.19 26.29 -13.95
N LYS A 274 -11.39 25.86 -13.54
CA LYS A 274 -12.64 26.64 -13.64
C LYS A 274 -13.02 27.39 -12.36
N ASN A 275 -12.09 27.46 -11.38
CA ASN A 275 -12.29 28.04 -10.05
C ASN A 275 -13.53 27.50 -9.33
N LEU A 276 -13.77 26.19 -9.45
CA LEU A 276 -14.80 25.49 -8.70
C LEU A 276 -14.22 24.94 -7.40
N ASP A 277 -15.07 24.84 -6.37
CA ASP A 277 -14.69 24.23 -5.10
C ASP A 277 -14.42 22.72 -5.28
N ASP A 278 -13.32 22.23 -4.71
CA ASP A 278 -12.96 20.81 -4.69
C ASP A 278 -14.06 19.97 -4.00
N TYR A 279 -14.82 20.57 -3.07
CA TYR A 279 -15.91 19.90 -2.35
C TYR A 279 -17.23 19.80 -3.14
N LEU A 280 -17.28 20.33 -4.36
CA LEU A 280 -18.48 20.29 -5.18
C LEU A 280 -18.80 18.84 -5.59
N ASN A 281 -20.06 18.44 -5.37
CA ASN A 281 -20.51 17.05 -5.50
C ASN A 281 -21.47 16.78 -6.67
N GLY A 282 -21.79 17.79 -7.50
CA GLY A 282 -22.55 17.62 -8.74
C GLY A 282 -23.97 18.21 -8.69
N PRO A 283 -24.83 17.85 -9.66
CA PRO A 283 -24.65 16.77 -10.64
C PRO A 283 -23.70 17.13 -11.80
N PHE A 284 -22.78 16.22 -12.10
CA PHE A 284 -21.95 16.25 -13.31
C PHE A 284 -22.68 15.55 -14.45
N THR A 285 -22.71 16.13 -15.63
CA THR A 285 -23.26 15.53 -16.85
C THR A 285 -22.12 15.05 -17.73
N VAL A 286 -22.08 13.76 -18.00
CA VAL A 286 -21.06 13.07 -18.79
C VAL A 286 -21.66 12.75 -20.15
N VAL A 287 -21.07 13.28 -21.22
CA VAL A 287 -21.47 12.95 -22.60
C VAL A 287 -20.59 11.81 -23.10
N VAL A 288 -21.21 10.70 -23.46
CA VAL A 288 -20.54 9.48 -23.92
C VAL A 288 -20.87 9.26 -25.39
N LYS A 289 -19.85 9.18 -26.24
CA LYS A 289 -19.98 8.74 -27.63
C LYS A 289 -19.94 7.21 -27.67
N GLU A 290 -20.93 6.59 -28.29
CA GLU A 290 -20.98 5.15 -28.54
C GLU A 290 -20.61 4.88 -30.00
N SER A 291 -19.84 3.81 -30.23
CA SER A 291 -19.42 3.37 -31.55
C SER A 291 -19.53 1.85 -31.64
N CYS A 292 -20.00 1.33 -32.77
CA CYS A 292 -19.99 -0.10 -33.08
C CYS A 292 -19.60 -0.27 -34.55
N ASP A 293 -18.72 -1.23 -34.80
CA ASP A 293 -18.12 -1.45 -36.11
C ASP A 293 -17.84 -2.94 -36.32
N GLY A 294 -18.09 -3.39 -37.55
CA GLY A 294 -17.80 -4.74 -38.03
C GLY A 294 -16.43 -4.81 -38.69
N MET A 295 -15.72 -5.92 -38.45
CA MET A 295 -14.41 -6.20 -39.02
C MET A 295 -14.47 -7.51 -39.80
N GLY A 296 -14.10 -7.47 -41.08
CA GLY A 296 -13.89 -8.65 -41.92
C GLY A 296 -12.51 -9.27 -41.73
N ASP A 297 -12.30 -10.41 -42.39
CA ASP A 297 -11.00 -11.11 -42.50
C ASP A 297 -10.36 -11.47 -41.14
N VAL A 298 -11.18 -11.78 -40.14
CA VAL A 298 -10.72 -12.23 -38.82
C VAL A 298 -10.63 -13.75 -38.80
N SER A 299 -9.46 -14.28 -39.16
CA SER A 299 -9.28 -15.74 -39.35
C SER A 299 -9.70 -16.57 -38.13
N GLU A 300 -10.50 -17.60 -38.39
CA GLU A 300 -10.86 -18.59 -37.38
C GLU A 300 -9.60 -19.37 -36.93
N LYS A 301 -9.55 -19.72 -35.64
CA LYS A 301 -8.46 -20.53 -35.09
C LYS A 301 -8.90 -21.99 -34.98
N HIS A 302 -8.01 -22.91 -35.31
CA HIS A 302 -8.18 -24.30 -34.89
C HIS A 302 -8.28 -24.39 -33.36
N GLY A 303 -9.19 -25.24 -32.87
CA GLY A 303 -9.39 -25.46 -31.45
C GLY A 303 -10.69 -26.19 -31.16
N SER A 304 -10.98 -26.40 -29.88
CA SER A 304 -12.30 -26.82 -29.44
C SER A 304 -13.22 -25.60 -29.32
N GLY A 305 -14.41 -25.66 -29.92
CA GLY A 305 -15.40 -24.59 -29.85
C GLY A 305 -16.51 -24.78 -30.88
N PRO A 306 -17.54 -23.93 -30.86
CA PRO A 306 -18.47 -23.83 -31.98
C PRO A 306 -17.70 -23.36 -33.22
N ALA A 307 -18.25 -23.64 -34.40
CA ALA A 307 -17.80 -22.98 -35.61
C ALA A 307 -18.12 -21.49 -35.47
N VAL A 308 -17.16 -20.61 -35.76
CA VAL A 308 -17.37 -19.15 -35.64
C VAL A 308 -17.11 -18.46 -36.96
N PRO A 309 -17.82 -17.36 -37.28
CA PRO A 309 -17.58 -16.63 -38.51
C PRO A 309 -16.20 -15.95 -38.50
N GLU A 310 -15.59 -15.79 -39.68
CA GLU A 310 -14.34 -15.04 -39.87
C GLU A 310 -14.54 -13.51 -39.85
N LYS A 311 -15.46 -13.05 -39.00
CA LYS A 311 -15.85 -11.66 -38.80
C LYS A 311 -15.96 -11.37 -37.31
N ALA A 312 -15.68 -10.13 -36.93
CA ALA A 312 -15.82 -9.69 -35.56
C ALA A 312 -16.58 -8.37 -35.49
N VAL A 313 -17.38 -8.19 -34.44
CA VAL A 313 -18.03 -6.92 -34.13
C VAL A 313 -17.48 -6.39 -32.82
N ARG A 314 -17.17 -5.09 -32.81
CA ARG A 314 -16.64 -4.39 -31.63
C ARG A 314 -17.54 -3.22 -31.26
N PHE A 315 -18.09 -3.29 -30.06
CA PHE A 315 -18.79 -2.16 -29.42
C PHE A 315 -17.86 -1.46 -28.44
N SER A 316 -17.76 -0.14 -28.55
CA SER A 316 -16.86 0.71 -27.75
C SER A 316 -17.53 2.02 -27.36
N PHE A 317 -16.97 2.72 -26.38
CA PHE A 317 -17.42 4.05 -26.00
C PHE A 317 -16.25 4.99 -25.69
N THR A 318 -16.51 6.29 -25.74
CA THR A 318 -15.56 7.34 -25.39
C THR A 318 -16.26 8.43 -24.58
N VAL A 319 -15.63 8.86 -23.49
CA VAL A 319 -16.07 10.01 -22.70
C VAL A 319 -15.67 11.28 -23.46
N MET A 320 -16.64 12.01 -24.00
CA MET A 320 -16.37 13.16 -24.87
C MET A 320 -16.17 14.45 -24.07
N ASN A 321 -17.03 14.70 -23.09
CA ASN A 321 -16.91 15.85 -22.20
C ASN A 321 -17.67 15.62 -20.90
N ILE A 322 -17.27 16.36 -19.87
CA ILE A 322 -17.90 16.37 -18.56
C ILE A 322 -18.21 17.82 -18.21
N VAL A 323 -19.47 18.08 -17.87
CA VAL A 323 -20.00 19.41 -17.59
C VAL A 323 -20.65 19.40 -16.21
N ILE A 324 -20.51 20.49 -15.45
CA ILE A 324 -21.25 20.67 -14.20
C ILE A 324 -22.20 21.85 -14.31
N ALA A 325 -23.40 21.71 -13.75
CA ALA A 325 -24.30 22.84 -13.56
C ALA A 325 -23.84 23.65 -12.33
N HIS A 326 -23.65 24.96 -12.50
CA HIS A 326 -23.27 25.85 -11.41
C HIS A 326 -24.10 27.15 -11.50
N GLY A 327 -25.17 27.24 -10.70
CA GLY A 327 -26.16 28.30 -10.84
C GLY A 327 -26.96 28.16 -12.14
N ASN A 328 -27.03 29.22 -12.94
CA ASN A 328 -27.71 29.23 -14.25
C ASN A 328 -26.80 28.86 -15.44
N GLU A 329 -25.51 28.61 -15.20
CA GLU A 329 -24.54 28.32 -16.25
C GLU A 329 -23.98 26.90 -16.12
N SER A 330 -23.71 26.28 -17.27
CA SER A 330 -23.05 24.98 -17.35
C SER A 330 -21.56 25.18 -17.62
N LYS A 331 -20.69 24.75 -16.72
CA LYS A 331 -19.23 24.83 -16.90
C LYS A 331 -18.68 23.49 -17.37
N ARG A 332 -17.96 23.50 -18.49
CA ARG A 332 -17.25 22.32 -19.02
C ARG A 332 -15.95 22.13 -18.24
N ILE A 333 -15.81 20.97 -17.60
CA ILE A 333 -14.67 20.60 -16.75
C ILE A 333 -13.65 19.81 -17.54
N PHE A 334 -14.12 18.85 -18.33
CA PHE A 334 -13.29 18.01 -19.18
C PHE A 334 -13.82 18.03 -20.61
N GLU A 335 -12.90 17.99 -21.58
CA GLU A 335 -13.18 17.84 -23.00
C GLU A 335 -12.08 17.00 -23.64
N GLU A 336 -12.47 15.94 -24.33
CA GLU A 336 -11.52 15.09 -25.05
C GLU A 336 -10.88 15.87 -26.21
N VAL A 337 -9.56 16.04 -26.13
CA VAL A 337 -8.79 16.85 -27.08
C VAL A 337 -8.65 16.14 -28.43
N LYS A 338 -8.61 14.81 -28.43
CA LYS A 338 -8.44 13.99 -29.64
C LYS A 338 -9.53 12.90 -29.70
N PRO A 339 -10.79 13.27 -29.96
CA PRO A 339 -11.94 12.35 -29.85
C PRO A 339 -11.97 11.20 -30.85
N ASN A 340 -11.09 11.22 -31.86
CA ASN A 340 -10.95 10.15 -32.84
C ASN A 340 -9.64 9.35 -32.65
N SER A 341 -8.92 9.54 -31.53
CA SER A 341 -7.75 8.72 -31.21
C SER A 341 -8.19 7.36 -30.67
N GLU A 342 -7.47 6.33 -31.10
CA GLU A 342 -7.52 4.98 -30.56
C GLU A 342 -7.27 4.91 -29.05
N LEU A 343 -6.56 5.89 -28.47
CA LEU A 343 -6.23 5.91 -27.04
C LEU A 343 -7.45 6.16 -26.15
N CYS A 344 -8.45 6.89 -26.64
CA CYS A 344 -9.66 7.26 -25.88
C CYS A 344 -10.87 6.34 -26.19
N CYS A 345 -10.74 5.44 -27.17
CA CYS A 345 -11.78 4.50 -27.57
C CYS A 345 -11.74 3.25 -26.67
N LYS A 346 -12.58 3.21 -25.64
CA LYS A 346 -12.59 2.15 -24.62
C LYS A 346 -13.49 1.00 -25.11
N PRO A 347 -12.95 -0.23 -25.30
CA PRO A 347 -13.74 -1.38 -25.75
C PRO A 347 -14.67 -1.88 -24.65
N LEU A 348 -15.91 -2.19 -25.02
CA LEU A 348 -16.94 -2.64 -24.07
C LEU A 348 -17.41 -4.07 -24.35
N CYS A 349 -17.59 -4.43 -25.62
CA CYS A 349 -17.97 -5.77 -26.05
C CYS A 349 -17.26 -6.16 -27.33
N LEU A 350 -16.72 -7.38 -27.34
CA LEU A 350 -16.08 -8.00 -28.48
C LEU A 350 -16.80 -9.31 -28.77
N MET A 351 -17.21 -9.52 -30.01
CA MET A 351 -17.86 -10.76 -30.45
C MET A 351 -17.32 -11.20 -31.80
N LEU A 352 -17.28 -12.52 -32.01
CA LEU A 352 -17.08 -13.12 -33.33
C LEU A 352 -18.47 -13.35 -33.95
N ALA A 353 -18.90 -12.42 -34.79
CA ALA A 353 -20.23 -12.41 -35.41
C ALA A 353 -20.15 -11.65 -36.75
N ASP A 354 -21.07 -11.96 -37.65
CA ASP A 354 -21.33 -11.10 -38.81
C ASP A 354 -22.25 -9.97 -38.36
N GLU A 355 -21.91 -8.72 -38.70
CA GLU A 355 -22.80 -7.59 -38.44
C GLU A 355 -24.15 -7.72 -39.17
N SER A 356 -24.17 -8.50 -40.25
CA SER A 356 -25.36 -8.75 -41.08
C SER A 356 -26.27 -9.85 -40.52
N ASP A 357 -25.84 -10.56 -39.46
CA ASP A 357 -26.65 -11.55 -38.73
C ASP A 357 -27.36 -10.82 -37.57
N HIS A 358 -28.57 -10.35 -37.86
CA HIS A 358 -29.35 -9.52 -36.96
C HIS A 358 -29.73 -10.26 -35.67
N GLU A 359 -30.04 -11.55 -35.76
CA GLU A 359 -30.41 -12.41 -34.63
C GLU A 359 -29.26 -12.51 -33.63
N THR A 360 -28.06 -12.85 -34.10
CA THR A 360 -26.88 -12.95 -33.24
C THR A 360 -26.50 -11.58 -32.68
N LEU A 361 -26.49 -10.53 -33.53
CA LEU A 361 -26.11 -9.18 -33.12
C LEU A 361 -27.03 -8.64 -32.01
N THR A 362 -28.34 -8.77 -32.19
CA THR A 362 -29.33 -8.31 -31.20
C THR A 362 -29.29 -9.14 -29.92
N ALA A 363 -29.10 -10.46 -30.01
CA ALA A 363 -28.98 -11.32 -28.84
C ALA A 363 -27.80 -10.90 -27.93
N ILE A 364 -26.65 -10.56 -28.53
CA ILE A 364 -25.44 -10.18 -27.78
C ILE A 364 -25.47 -8.72 -27.30
N LEU A 365 -25.99 -7.78 -28.11
CA LEU A 365 -25.99 -6.35 -27.76
C LEU A 365 -27.19 -5.92 -26.91
N SER A 366 -28.31 -6.64 -26.92
CA SER A 366 -29.52 -6.26 -26.17
C SER A 366 -29.29 -6.05 -24.66
N PRO A 367 -28.43 -6.82 -23.94
CA PRO A 367 -28.14 -6.53 -22.53
C PRO A 367 -27.46 -5.18 -22.33
N LEU A 368 -26.56 -4.77 -23.24
CA LEU A 368 -25.90 -3.46 -23.16
C LEU A 368 -26.88 -2.33 -23.41
N ILE A 369 -27.81 -2.49 -24.36
CA ILE A 369 -28.86 -1.51 -24.63
C ILE A 369 -29.80 -1.40 -23.42
N ALA A 370 -30.19 -2.52 -22.81
CA ALA A 370 -31.01 -2.52 -21.60
C ALA A 370 -30.32 -1.83 -20.42
N GLU A 371 -29.03 -2.11 -20.19
CA GLU A 371 -28.19 -1.43 -19.19
C GLU A 371 -28.13 0.08 -19.48
N ARG A 372 -27.90 0.49 -20.74
CA ARG A 372 -27.85 1.89 -21.18
C ARG A 372 -29.17 2.64 -20.92
N GLU A 373 -30.30 2.06 -21.32
CA GLU A 373 -31.62 2.68 -21.12
C GLU A 373 -31.97 2.80 -19.62
N ALA A 374 -31.56 1.84 -18.78
CA ALA A 374 -31.71 1.95 -17.34
C ALA A 374 -30.88 3.12 -16.77
N MET A 375 -29.63 3.30 -17.23
CA MET A 375 -28.72 4.35 -16.75
C MET A 375 -29.18 5.77 -17.11
N LYS A 376 -29.89 5.98 -18.22
CA LYS A 376 -30.40 7.31 -18.62
C LYS A 376 -31.32 7.96 -17.59
N ASN A 377 -32.01 7.15 -16.78
CA ASN A 377 -33.02 7.60 -15.82
C ASN A 377 -32.52 7.55 -14.37
N SER A 378 -31.21 7.41 -14.16
CA SER A 378 -30.60 7.30 -12.83
C SER A 378 -29.35 8.15 -12.70
N GLU A 379 -28.93 8.38 -11.46
CA GLU A 379 -27.73 9.12 -11.09
C GLU A 379 -26.71 8.17 -10.45
N LEU A 380 -25.46 8.25 -10.90
CA LEU A 380 -24.34 7.48 -10.36
C LEU A 380 -23.71 8.24 -9.20
N LEU A 381 -23.56 7.59 -8.06
CA LEU A 381 -22.77 8.05 -6.93
C LEU A 381 -21.42 7.34 -6.93
N LEU A 382 -20.36 8.13 -6.99
CA LEU A 382 -18.98 7.65 -7.07
C LEU A 382 -18.07 8.53 -6.23
N GLU A 383 -17.28 7.91 -5.35
CA GLU A 383 -16.30 8.63 -4.55
C GLU A 383 -15.15 9.10 -5.46
N MET A 384 -14.76 10.38 -5.40
CA MET A 384 -13.60 10.96 -6.08
C MET A 384 -12.96 12.00 -5.18
N GLY A 385 -11.64 11.94 -5.00
CA GLY A 385 -10.89 12.83 -4.11
C GLY A 385 -11.30 12.71 -2.64
N GLY A 386 -11.86 11.57 -2.23
CA GLY A 386 -12.42 11.36 -0.89
C GLY A 386 -13.85 11.91 -0.71
N ILE A 387 -14.51 12.34 -1.79
CA ILE A 387 -15.84 12.97 -1.75
C ILE A 387 -16.81 12.20 -2.64
N LEU A 388 -18.01 11.91 -2.15
CA LEU A 388 -19.05 11.27 -2.93
C LEU A 388 -19.65 12.27 -3.93
N ARG A 389 -19.48 12.01 -5.23
CA ARG A 389 -19.94 12.86 -6.33
C ARG A 389 -21.02 12.17 -7.17
N THR A 390 -21.88 12.98 -7.79
CA THR A 390 -23.07 12.54 -8.51
C THR A 390 -22.92 12.78 -10.02
N PHE A 391 -23.14 11.75 -10.84
CA PHE A 391 -22.98 11.79 -12.29
C PHE A 391 -24.27 11.38 -13.02
N LYS A 392 -24.56 12.07 -14.12
CA LYS A 392 -25.62 11.77 -15.10
C LYS A 392 -24.97 11.50 -16.44
N PHE A 393 -25.57 10.63 -17.24
CA PHE A 393 -25.01 10.22 -18.53
C PHE A 393 -25.92 10.61 -19.69
N VAL A 394 -25.31 11.11 -20.75
CA VAL A 394 -25.94 11.35 -22.05
C VAL A 394 -25.21 10.53 -23.09
N PHE A 395 -25.86 9.47 -23.56
CA PHE A 395 -25.32 8.58 -24.58
C PHE A 395 -25.64 9.12 -25.98
N ARG A 396 -24.63 9.16 -26.85
CA ARG A 396 -24.75 9.59 -28.24
C ARG A 396 -24.11 8.53 -29.15
N GLY A 397 -24.96 7.74 -29.80
CA GLY A 397 -24.54 6.75 -30.78
C GLY A 397 -24.25 7.40 -32.13
N THR A 398 -23.05 7.96 -32.29
CA THR A 398 -22.62 8.64 -33.53
C THR A 398 -21.47 7.95 -34.25
N GLY A 399 -20.94 6.85 -33.69
CA GLY A 399 -19.84 6.08 -34.26
C GLY A 399 -20.31 4.82 -34.98
N TYR A 400 -21.38 4.91 -35.77
CA TYR A 400 -21.89 3.83 -36.62
C TYR A 400 -21.78 4.26 -38.09
N ASP A 401 -21.47 3.32 -38.98
CA ASP A 401 -21.53 3.58 -40.40
C ASP A 401 -22.99 3.56 -40.91
N GLU A 402 -23.23 4.05 -42.13
CA GLU A 402 -24.59 4.13 -42.66
C GLU A 402 -25.25 2.75 -42.77
N LYS A 403 -24.47 1.71 -43.10
CA LYS A 403 -24.96 0.34 -43.24
C LYS A 403 -25.54 -0.15 -41.92
N LEU A 404 -24.78 -0.04 -40.83
CA LEU A 404 -25.20 -0.48 -39.51
C LEU A 404 -26.33 0.39 -38.95
N VAL A 405 -26.32 1.71 -39.20
CA VAL A 405 -27.45 2.58 -38.81
C VAL A 405 -28.74 2.12 -39.48
N ARG A 406 -28.72 1.86 -40.78
CA ARG A 406 -29.91 1.40 -41.50
C ARG A 406 -30.40 0.06 -40.98
N GLU A 407 -29.49 -0.88 -40.76
CA GLU A 407 -29.83 -2.22 -40.28
C GLU A 407 -30.41 -2.22 -38.85
N VAL A 408 -29.83 -1.44 -37.94
CA VAL A 408 -30.27 -1.38 -36.53
C VAL A 408 -31.54 -0.55 -36.36
N GLU A 409 -31.73 0.50 -37.18
CA GLU A 409 -32.93 1.35 -37.15
C GLU A 409 -34.08 0.81 -38.04
N GLY A 410 -33.89 -0.34 -38.71
CA GLY A 410 -34.91 -0.97 -39.54
C GLY A 410 -35.22 -0.24 -40.84
N LEU A 411 -34.26 0.51 -41.38
CA LEU A 411 -34.35 1.14 -42.69
C LEU A 411 -33.93 0.17 -43.80
N GLU A 412 -34.42 0.40 -45.01
CA GLU A 412 -33.95 -0.34 -46.18
C GLU A 412 -32.44 -0.11 -46.38
N ALA A 413 -31.74 -1.11 -46.93
CA ALA A 413 -30.30 -1.03 -47.21
C ALA A 413 -29.94 0.16 -48.12
N SER A 414 -28.65 0.52 -48.20
CA SER A 414 -28.15 1.71 -48.91
C SER A 414 -28.56 1.81 -50.40
N GLY A 415 -29.00 0.72 -51.02
CA GLY A 415 -29.54 0.69 -52.39
C GLY A 415 -30.98 1.24 -52.53
N SER A 416 -31.68 1.48 -51.42
CA SER A 416 -33.07 1.93 -51.36
C SER A 416 -33.39 3.19 -52.17
N THR A 417 -34.67 3.37 -52.51
CA THR A 417 -35.22 4.63 -53.01
C THR A 417 -35.08 5.75 -51.97
N TYR A 418 -35.17 5.44 -50.68
CA TYR A 418 -35.02 6.37 -49.57
C TYR A 418 -33.54 6.47 -49.15
N ILE A 419 -32.90 7.57 -49.54
CA ILE A 419 -31.44 7.70 -49.46
C ILE A 419 -30.95 8.33 -48.14
N CYS A 420 -31.81 9.04 -47.41
CA CYS A 420 -31.42 9.73 -46.19
C CYS A 420 -31.87 8.96 -44.94
N THR A 421 -31.03 8.93 -43.91
CA THR A 421 -31.36 8.37 -42.58
C THR A 421 -31.96 9.42 -41.63
N LEU A 422 -32.03 10.68 -42.06
CA LEU A 422 -32.47 11.83 -41.25
C LEU A 422 -33.73 12.51 -41.79
N CYS A 423 -34.15 12.21 -43.02
CA CYS A 423 -35.35 12.75 -43.66
C CYS A 423 -35.92 11.78 -44.68
N ASP A 424 -37.12 12.08 -45.19
CA ASP A 424 -37.87 11.18 -46.07
C ASP A 424 -37.57 11.36 -47.57
N ALA A 425 -36.46 12.02 -47.91
CA ALA A 425 -36.12 12.34 -49.30
C ALA A 425 -35.84 11.08 -50.12
N THR A 426 -36.47 10.99 -51.29
CA THR A 426 -36.20 9.92 -52.25
C THR A 426 -35.02 10.27 -53.18
N ARG A 427 -34.42 9.25 -53.80
CA ARG A 427 -33.32 9.39 -54.77
C ARG A 427 -33.69 10.27 -55.98
N LEU A 428 -34.97 10.37 -56.32
CA LEU A 428 -35.44 11.19 -57.44
C LEU A 428 -35.65 12.66 -57.04
N GLU A 429 -35.98 12.91 -55.77
CA GLU A 429 -36.25 14.25 -55.25
C GLU A 429 -35.00 15.01 -54.83
N ALA A 430 -33.96 14.30 -54.42
CA ALA A 430 -32.63 14.84 -54.09
C ALA A 430 -31.76 14.99 -55.34
#